data_AF-A0A831T5J5-F1
#
_entry.id   AF-A0A831T5J5-F1
#
_cell.length_a   1.000
_cell.length_b   1.000
_cell.length_c   1.000
_cell.angle_alpha   90.00
_cell.angle_beta   90.00
_cell.angle_gamma   90.00
#
_symmetry.space_group_name_H-M   'P 1'
#
loop_
_entity.id
_entity.type
_entity.pdbx_description
1 polymer ?
#
loop_
_entity_poly.entity_id
_entity_poly.type
_entity_poly.pdbx_seq_one_letter_code
_entity_poly.pdbx_strand_id
1 'polypeptide(L)' 'MKGLDMTQFENCGRRRVYAIAERRRFAELIRQHGARGAREASSRQICLNTLLKIAKEFQIELKKGRRRRAAA' A
#
# COMPACT_ATOMS: atom_id res chain seq x y z
N MET A 1 -27.50 0.41 10.80
CA MET A 1 -26.48 0.88 9.85
C MET A 1 -26.10 2.31 10.24
N LYS A 2 -24.91 2.57 10.78
CA LYS A 2 -24.39 3.93 10.98
C LYS A 2 -22.93 3.96 10.54
N GLY A 3 -22.63 4.93 9.69
CA GLY A 3 -21.44 5.01 8.86
C GLY A 3 -20.15 5.15 9.66
N LEU A 4 -19.12 4.47 9.18
CA LEU A 4 -17.74 4.74 9.57
C LEU A 4 -17.25 5.88 8.70
N ASP A 5 -17.35 7.09 9.25
CA ASP A 5 -16.88 8.32 8.64
C ASP A 5 -15.37 8.26 8.38
N MET A 6 -15.02 8.50 7.13
CA MET A 6 -13.66 8.75 6.68
C MET A 6 -13.21 10.08 7.25
N THR A 7 -12.13 10.12 8.03
CA THR A 7 -11.03 11.12 7.93
C THR A 7 -10.24 11.14 9.23
N GLN A 8 -9.01 10.63 9.20
CA GLN A 8 -7.93 11.20 10.03
C GLN A 8 -6.70 11.38 9.13
N PHE A 9 -6.81 12.44 8.33
CA PHE A 9 -5.67 13.29 8.03
C PHE A 9 -5.19 13.84 9.36
N GLU A 10 -3.95 13.52 9.78
CA GLU A 10 -3.04 14.44 10.45
C GLU A 10 -1.62 13.81 10.49
N ASN A 11 -0.62 14.68 10.41
CA ASN A 11 0.79 14.48 10.75
C ASN A 11 1.71 13.70 9.79
N CYS A 12 2.23 14.43 8.80
CA CYS A 12 3.62 14.32 8.35
C CYS A 12 4.56 14.56 9.56
N GLY A 13 4.92 13.49 10.29
CA GLY A 13 5.89 13.59 11.39
C GLY A 13 5.94 12.37 12.30
N ARG A 14 4.81 11.69 12.53
CA ARG A 14 4.77 10.41 13.28
C ARG A 14 4.73 9.23 12.32
N ARG A 15 5.57 8.21 12.57
CA ARG A 15 5.50 6.92 11.85
C ARG A 15 4.06 6.39 11.96
N ARG A 16 3.31 6.40 10.87
CA ARG A 16 1.99 5.76 10.81
C ARG A 16 2.18 4.26 11.03
N VAL A 17 1.80 3.77 12.20
CA VAL A 17 1.77 2.34 12.49
C VAL A 17 0.43 1.83 12.00
N TYR A 18 0.43 1.11 10.89
CA TYR A 18 -0.76 0.44 10.38
C TYR A 18 -1.09 -0.76 11.26
N ALA A 19 -2.36 -0.88 11.64
CA ALA A 19 -2.85 -2.04 12.38
C ALA A 19 -2.74 -3.30 11.51
N ILE A 20 -2.67 -4.48 12.14
CA ILE A 20 -2.45 -5.73 11.40
C ILE A 20 -3.56 -6.03 10.38
N ALA A 21 -4.81 -5.66 10.70
CA ALA A 21 -5.94 -5.77 9.77
C ALA A 21 -5.75 -4.93 8.51
N GLU A 22 -5.21 -3.71 8.66
CA GLU A 22 -4.92 -2.83 7.53
C GLU A 22 -3.76 -3.36 6.69
N ARG A 23 -2.71 -3.88 7.35
CA ARG A 23 -1.59 -4.52 6.64
C ARG A 23 -2.05 -5.71 5.81
N ARG A 24 -2.98 -6.54 6.33
CA ARG A 24 -3.61 -7.62 5.58
C ARG A 24 -4.38 -7.09 4.36
N ARG A 25 -5.16 -6.02 4.52
CA ARG A 25 -5.86 -5.39 3.39
C ARG A 25 -4.89 -4.88 2.32
N PHE A 26 -3.78 -4.25 2.71
CA PHE A 26 -2.74 -3.86 1.77
C PHE A 26 -2.06 -5.05 1.12
N ALA A 27 -1.79 -6.13 1.85
CA ALA A 27 -1.22 -7.36 1.32
C ALA A 27 -2.09 -7.95 0.20
N GLU A 28 -3.42 -7.98 0.39
CA GLU A 28 -4.37 -8.41 -0.64
C GLU A 28 -4.32 -7.52 -1.89
N LEU A 29 -4.33 -6.19 -1.71
CA LEU A 29 -4.18 -5.24 -2.83
C LEU A 29 -2.85 -5.43 -3.57
N ILE A 30 -1.77 -5.71 -2.84
CA ILE A 30 -0.44 -5.97 -3.40
C ILE A 30 -0.44 -7.27 -4.23
N ARG A 31 -1.15 -8.32 -3.79
CA ARG A 31 -1.29 -9.56 -4.56
C ARG A 31 -2.03 -9.34 -5.87
N GLN A 32 -3.09 -8.53 -5.85
CA GLN A 32 -3.94 -8.28 -7.02
C GLN A 32 -3.29 -7.35 -8.05
N HIS A 33 -2.62 -6.29 -7.59
CA HIS A 33 -2.18 -5.20 -8.48
C HIS A 33 -0.68 -4.89 -8.40
N GLY A 34 0.07 -5.59 -7.55
CA GLY A 34 1.45 -5.25 -7.21
C GLY A 34 1.55 -4.01 -6.31
N ALA A 35 2.75 -3.69 -5.82
CA ALA A 35 2.93 -2.59 -4.86
C ALA A 35 2.58 -1.19 -5.38
N ARG A 36 2.72 -0.93 -6.70
CA ARG A 36 2.29 0.36 -7.29
C ARG A 36 0.78 0.41 -7.47
N GLY A 37 0.19 -0.61 -8.07
CA GLY A 37 -1.27 -0.67 -8.24
C GLY A 37 -2.00 -0.69 -6.89
N ALA A 38 -1.43 -1.32 -5.87
CA ALA A 38 -1.97 -1.26 -4.50
C ALA A 38 -1.98 0.14 -3.91
N ARG A 39 -1.04 1.02 -4.30
CA ARG A 39 -1.06 2.43 -3.89
C ARG A 39 -2.18 3.20 -4.59
N GLU A 40 -2.46 2.90 -5.85
CA GLU A 40 -3.53 3.53 -6.63
C GLU A 40 -4.91 3.03 -6.22
N ALA A 41 -5.05 1.72 -5.96
CA ALA A 41 -6.27 1.09 -5.47
C ALA A 41 -6.56 1.39 -3.99
N SER A 42 -5.54 1.79 -3.24
CA SER A 42 -5.69 2.25 -1.86
C SER A 42 -6.33 3.63 -1.84
N SER A 43 -7.49 3.76 -1.18
CA SER A 43 -8.10 5.06 -0.86
C SER A 43 -7.27 5.90 0.12
N ARG A 44 -6.22 5.33 0.72
CA ARG A 44 -5.30 6.01 1.63
C ARG A 44 -3.99 6.37 0.96
N GLN A 45 -3.46 7.55 1.31
CA GLN A 45 -2.09 7.92 0.98
C GLN A 45 -1.10 7.06 1.80
N ILE A 46 -0.62 5.97 1.20
CA ILE A 46 0.40 5.09 1.74
C ILE A 46 1.67 5.19 0.88
N CYS A 47 2.82 5.27 1.54
CA CYS A 47 4.10 5.31 0.85
C CYS A 47 4.39 3.95 0.21
N LEU A 48 4.96 3.97 -1.00
CA LEU A 48 5.37 2.73 -1.69
C LEU A 48 6.35 1.90 -0.84
N ASN A 49 7.25 2.56 -0.10
CA ASN A 49 8.18 1.88 0.80
C ASN A 49 7.45 1.06 1.89
N THR A 50 6.33 1.58 2.40
CA THR A 50 5.52 0.84 3.38
C THR A 50 4.85 -0.38 2.73
N LEU A 51 4.31 -0.23 1.52
CA LEU A 51 3.75 -1.36 0.78
C LEU A 51 4.79 -2.44 0.49
N LEU A 52 6.03 -2.06 0.17
CA LEU A 52 7.13 -3.03 -0.02
C LEU A 52 7.51 -3.74 1.30
N LYS A 53 7.50 -3.03 2.43
CA LYS A 53 7.72 -3.64 3.75
C LYS A 53 6.60 -4.62 4.10
N ILE A 54 5.35 -4.26 3.84
CA ILE A 54 4.18 -5.15 4.01
C ILE A 54 4.32 -6.36 3.09
N ALA A 55 4.69 -6.17 1.81
CA ALA A 55 4.92 -7.28 0.90
C ALA A 55 5.95 -8.27 1.45
N LYS A 56 7.06 -7.76 2.02
CA LYS A 56 8.09 -8.58 2.65
C LYS A 56 7.58 -9.29 3.92
N GLU A 57 6.80 -8.61 4.76
CA GLU A 57 6.19 -9.17 5.98
C GLU A 57 5.26 -10.35 5.65
N PHE A 58 4.52 -10.26 4.55
CA PHE A 58 3.59 -11.29 4.09
C PHE A 58 4.19 -12.25 3.04
N GLN A 59 5.51 -12.21 2.83
CA GLN A 59 6.24 -13.04 1.85
C GLN A 59 5.63 -13.01 0.44
N ILE A 60 5.12 -11.85 0.01
CA ILE A 60 4.56 -11.67 -1.33
C ILE A 60 5.70 -11.44 -2.32
N GLU A 61 5.86 -12.37 -3.25
CA GLU A 61 6.80 -12.23 -4.35
C GLU A 61 6.33 -11.18 -5.35
N LEU A 62 7.04 -10.05 -5.38
CA LEU A 62 6.81 -9.00 -6.35
C LEU A 62 7.72 -9.20 -7.55
N LYS A 63 7.13 -9.56 -8.71
CA LYS A 63 7.87 -9.52 -9.97
C LYS A 63 8.32 -8.08 -10.23
N LYS A 64 9.63 -7.89 -10.47
CA LYS A 64 10.20 -6.59 -10.82
C LYS A 64 9.47 -6.06 -12.05
N GLY A 65 8.74 -4.96 -11.89
CA GLY A 65 8.01 -4.36 -13.00
C GLY A 65 8.95 -4.05 -14.16
N ARG A 66 8.52 -4.36 -15.39
CA ARG A 66 9.25 -4.01 -16.62
C ARG A 66 9.37 -2.48 -16.65
N ARG A 67 10.57 -1.94 -16.37
CA ARG A 67 10.86 -0.51 -16.61
C ARG A 67 10.61 -0.28 -18.09
N ARG A 68 9.57 0.47 -18.47
CA ARG A 68 9.47 0.97 -19.85
C ARG A 68 10.77 1.75 -20.07
N ARG A 69 11.59 1.30 -21.04
CA ARG A 69 12.71 2.11 -21.54
C ARG A 69 12.09 3.45 -21.89
N ALA A 70 12.56 4.53 -21.27
CA ALA A 70 12.19 5.86 -21.74
C ALA A 70 12.52 5.87 -23.24
N ALA A 71 11.52 6.17 -24.07
CA ALA A 71 11.78 6.38 -25.49
C ALA A 71 12.77 7.55 -25.56
N ALA A 72 13.95 7.27 -26.14
CA ALA A 72 15.00 8.24 -26.37
C ALA A 72 14.63 9.12 -27.57
#